data_AF-A0A4R6WQW3-F1
#
_entry.id   AF-A0A4R6WQW3-F1
#
_cell.length_a   1.000
_cell.length_b   1.000
_cell.length_c   1.000
_cell.angle_alpha   90.00
_cell.angle_beta   90.00
_cell.angle_gamma   90.00
#
_symmetry.space_group_name_H-M   'P 1'
#
loop_
_entity.id
_entity.type
_entity.pdbx_description
1 polymer ?
#
loop_
_entity_poly.entity_id
_entity_poly.type
_entity_poly.pdbx_seq_one_letter_code
_entity_poly.pdbx_strand_id
1 'polypeptide(L)'
;MTKLDKIIHRDTISFDDYFDLDEGELVEHDSVPQYSQPYMYVDIPIEELVFVKVDIVVENNRRTYKQTFWNSGRNVFTETTDYQPSVSTEIIIALDKGNGDNEIIRLYNGTGIFYPIYHGFFTKDSTDEEKLDMSMFIDLVKHEK
;
A
#
# COMPACT_ATOMS: atom_id res chain seq x y z
N MET A 1 2.62 29.50 -13.21
CA MET A 1 2.54 29.73 -11.75
C MET A 1 2.58 28.35 -11.11
N THR A 2 3.73 27.90 -10.64
CA THR A 2 3.93 26.59 -10.01
C THR A 2 3.30 26.63 -8.62
N LYS A 3 2.14 25.97 -8.46
CA LYS A 3 1.58 25.68 -7.13
C LYS A 3 2.61 24.80 -6.43
N LEU A 4 3.22 25.31 -5.37
CA LEU A 4 4.04 24.49 -4.48
C LEU A 4 3.12 23.45 -3.84
N ASP A 5 3.35 22.21 -4.26
CA ASP A 5 2.75 20.99 -3.76
C ASP A 5 2.84 20.94 -2.23
N LYS A 6 1.68 20.86 -1.57
CA LYS A 6 1.63 20.76 -0.10
C LYS A 6 2.13 19.37 0.29
N ILE A 7 3.28 19.32 0.95
CA ILE A 7 3.70 18.13 1.71
C ILE A 7 2.91 18.14 3.01
N ILE A 8 1.95 17.23 3.16
CA ILE A 8 1.12 17.13 4.36
C ILE A 8 1.56 15.89 5.12
N HIS A 9 2.25 16.11 6.23
CA HIS A 9 2.50 15.09 7.23
C HIS A 9 1.29 15.10 8.20
N ARG A 10 0.48 14.04 8.19
CA ARG A 10 -0.47 13.79 9.29
C ARG A 10 0.27 12.91 10.30
N ASP A 11 0.67 13.51 11.40
CA ASP A 11 1.74 12.96 12.21
C ASP A 11 1.35 11.75 13.07
N THR A 12 0.07 11.46 13.35
CA THR A 12 -0.31 10.20 14.03
C THR A 12 -1.82 9.97 13.93
N ILE A 13 -2.26 8.77 13.56
CA ILE A 13 -3.65 8.30 13.70
C ILE A 13 -3.68 7.38 14.92
N SER A 14 -4.69 7.51 15.78
CA SER A 14 -4.82 6.63 16.94
C SER A 14 -5.23 5.21 16.50
N PHE A 15 -4.97 4.19 17.31
CA PHE A 15 -5.36 2.81 16.96
C PHE A 15 -6.86 2.66 16.79
N ASP A 16 -7.63 3.28 17.68
CA ASP A 16 -9.09 3.26 17.66
C ASP A 16 -9.66 3.94 16.41
N ASP A 17 -8.93 4.92 15.84
CA ASP A 17 -9.32 5.57 14.58
C ASP A 17 -8.85 4.79 13.33
N TYR A 18 -7.91 3.85 13.48
CA TYR A 18 -7.35 3.09 12.36
C TYR A 18 -8.09 1.79 12.10
N PHE A 19 -8.51 1.08 13.15
CA PHE A 19 -9.18 -0.22 13.02
C PHE A 19 -10.71 -0.08 13.08
N ASP A 20 -11.40 -0.89 12.28
CA ASP A 20 -12.85 -1.07 12.34
C ASP A 20 -13.15 -2.06 13.47
N LEU A 21 -13.29 -1.55 14.69
CA LEU A 21 -13.51 -2.36 15.90
C LEU A 21 -14.97 -2.31 16.33
N ASP A 22 -15.54 -3.48 16.64
CA ASP A 22 -16.84 -3.57 17.29
C ASP A 22 -16.76 -3.15 18.77
N GLU A 23 -17.91 -2.81 19.37
CA GLU A 23 -17.97 -2.40 20.77
C GLU A 23 -17.44 -3.51 21.71
N GLY A 24 -16.32 -3.23 22.38
CA GLY A 24 -15.66 -4.15 23.31
C GLY A 24 -14.62 -5.09 22.65
N GLU A 25 -14.37 -4.95 21.36
CA GLU A 25 -13.28 -5.66 20.68
C GLU A 25 -11.92 -5.11 21.10
N LEU A 26 -10.93 -6.00 21.24
CA LEU A 26 -9.56 -5.63 21.54
C LEU A 26 -8.77 -5.46 20.25
N VAL A 27 -7.88 -4.48 20.20
CA VAL A 27 -6.99 -4.27 19.06
C VAL A 27 -6.00 -5.43 18.98
N GLU A 28 -6.00 -6.12 17.85
CA GLU A 28 -5.02 -7.15 17.50
C GLU A 28 -4.26 -6.74 16.22
N HIS A 29 -3.10 -7.33 15.98
CA HIS A 29 -2.25 -6.99 14.83
C HIS A 29 -2.90 -7.28 13.46
N ASP A 30 -3.90 -8.15 13.44
CA ASP A 30 -4.67 -8.61 12.30
C ASP A 30 -6.09 -8.03 12.25
N SER A 31 -6.39 -7.04 13.12
CA SER A 31 -7.62 -6.25 13.03
C SER A 31 -7.75 -5.57 11.66
N VAL A 32 -8.98 -5.45 11.18
CA VAL A 32 -9.29 -4.89 9.86
C VAL A 32 -9.18 -3.37 9.92
N PRO A 33 -8.44 -2.70 9.02
CA PRO A 33 -8.43 -1.25 8.95
C PRO A 33 -9.80 -0.68 8.56
N GLN A 34 -10.20 0.45 9.17
CA GLN A 34 -11.42 1.19 8.83
C GLN A 34 -11.48 1.57 7.35
N TYR A 35 -10.34 1.96 6.79
CA TYR A 35 -10.17 2.27 5.38
C TYR A 35 -9.07 1.46 4.74
N SER A 36 -9.31 1.05 3.50
CA SER A 36 -8.39 0.23 2.70
C SER A 36 -7.16 1.00 2.20
N GLN A 37 -7.17 2.34 2.24
CA GLN A 37 -6.08 3.18 1.75
C GLN A 37 -5.66 4.24 2.78
N PRO A 38 -4.35 4.40 3.06
CA PRO A 38 -3.84 5.38 4.03
C PRO A 38 -4.31 6.84 3.81
N TYR A 39 -4.47 7.29 2.57
CA TYR A 39 -4.97 8.65 2.32
C TYR A 39 -6.42 8.87 2.74
N MET A 40 -7.23 7.82 2.90
CA MET A 40 -8.63 7.97 3.32
C MET A 40 -8.74 8.45 4.77
N TYR A 41 -7.66 8.33 5.54
CA TYR A 41 -7.56 8.88 6.88
C TYR A 41 -7.15 10.36 6.89
N VAL A 42 -7.06 11.05 5.75
CA VAL A 42 -6.83 12.50 5.70
C VAL A 42 -8.04 13.21 5.07
N ASP A 43 -8.48 14.30 5.68
CA ASP A 43 -9.61 15.11 5.17
C ASP A 43 -9.13 16.09 4.09
N ILE A 44 -8.48 15.55 3.05
CA ILE A 44 -7.89 16.30 1.94
C ILE A 44 -8.21 15.55 0.64
N PRO A 45 -8.72 16.25 -0.40
CA PRO A 45 -8.96 15.62 -1.70
C PRO A 45 -7.68 14.98 -2.27
N ILE A 46 -7.80 13.78 -2.83
CA ILE A 46 -6.66 13.01 -3.36
C ILE A 46 -5.89 13.78 -4.46
N GLU A 47 -6.58 14.65 -5.19
CA GLU A 47 -6.01 15.50 -6.23
C GLU A 47 -5.06 16.57 -5.69
N GLU A 48 -5.18 16.91 -4.40
CA GLU A 48 -4.31 17.85 -3.69
C GLU A 48 -3.20 17.15 -2.89
N LEU A 49 -3.27 15.82 -2.75
CA LEU A 49 -2.28 15.04 -2.05
C LEU A 49 -1.06 14.78 -2.92
N VAL A 50 0.11 14.90 -2.31
CA VAL A 50 1.39 14.52 -2.91
C VAL A 50 2.02 13.38 -2.14
N PHE A 51 1.87 13.41 -0.81
CA PHE A 51 2.43 12.39 0.06
C PHE A 51 1.56 12.21 1.30
N VAL A 52 1.39 10.96 1.72
CA VAL A 52 0.77 10.57 2.99
C VAL A 52 1.69 9.56 3.65
N LYS A 53 1.88 9.68 4.96
CA LYS A 53 2.55 8.68 5.79
C LYS A 53 1.68 8.37 6.99
N VAL A 54 1.51 7.09 7.27
CA VAL A 54 0.79 6.59 8.45
C VAL A 54 1.71 5.59 9.14
N ASP A 55 2.06 5.86 10.40
CA ASP A 55 2.75 4.90 11.27
C ASP A 55 1.72 4.27 12.22
N ILE A 56 1.75 2.94 12.34
CA ILE A 56 0.88 2.14 13.20
C ILE A 56 1.80 1.33 14.12
N VAL A 57 1.52 1.35 15.42
CA VAL A 57 2.35 0.73 16.48
C VAL A 57 1.49 -0.05 17.49
N VAL A 58 1.08 -1.29 17.16
CA VAL A 58 0.30 -2.12 18.10
C VAL A 58 1.26 -2.94 18.96
N GLU A 59 1.26 -2.69 20.27
CA GLU A 59 2.20 -3.32 21.23
C GLU A 59 3.68 -3.14 20.82
N ASN A 60 4.33 -4.23 20.40
CA ASN A 60 5.71 -4.24 19.90
C ASN A 60 5.79 -4.31 18.36
N ASN A 61 4.66 -4.37 17.67
CA ASN A 61 4.58 -4.43 16.21
C ASN A 61 4.43 -3.02 15.66
N ARG A 62 5.27 -2.68 14.68
CA ARG A 62 5.20 -1.45 13.93
C ARG A 62 5.00 -1.74 12.45
N ARG A 63 4.07 -1.01 11.85
CA ARG A 63 3.87 -0.93 10.41
C ARG A 63 3.92 0.53 9.98
N THR A 64 4.57 0.81 8.85
CA THR A 64 4.55 2.13 8.21
C THR A 64 3.93 2.00 6.84
N TYR A 65 2.95 2.84 6.53
CA TYR A 65 2.45 3.07 5.19
C TYR A 65 2.94 4.42 4.68
N LYS A 66 3.39 4.47 3.43
CA LYS A 66 3.68 5.71 2.72
C LYS A 66 2.98 5.65 1.37
N GLN A 67 2.30 6.72 0.99
CA GLN A 67 1.70 6.86 -0.32
C GLN A 67 2.18 8.15 -0.95
N THR A 68 2.69 8.06 -2.18
CA THR A 68 3.03 9.21 -3.01
C THR A 68 2.04 9.27 -4.16
N PHE A 69 1.47 10.44 -4.40
CA PHE A 69 0.47 10.67 -5.43
C PHE A 69 1.00 11.63 -6.48
N TRP A 70 0.66 11.38 -7.74
CA TRP A 70 0.89 12.30 -8.84
C TRP A 70 -0.22 12.16 -9.88
N ASN A 71 -0.18 13.00 -10.92
CA ASN A 71 -1.21 13.01 -11.96
C ASN A 71 -2.63 13.25 -11.38
N SER A 72 -2.75 14.16 -10.41
CA SER A 72 -3.99 14.45 -9.67
C SER A 72 -4.58 13.21 -8.99
N GLY A 73 -3.77 12.47 -8.24
CA GLY A 73 -4.20 11.28 -7.50
C GLY A 73 -4.43 10.02 -8.34
N ARG A 74 -4.33 10.11 -9.68
CA ARG A 74 -4.57 8.96 -10.58
C ARG A 74 -3.43 7.95 -10.59
N ASN A 75 -2.23 8.38 -10.21
CA ASN A 75 -1.09 7.50 -10.04
C ASN A 75 -0.69 7.48 -8.56
N VAL A 76 -0.41 6.29 -8.06
CA VAL A 76 -0.02 6.10 -6.66
C VAL A 76 1.15 5.13 -6.55
N PHE A 77 2.08 5.49 -5.67
CA PHE A 77 3.15 4.62 -5.20
C PHE A 77 2.90 4.40 -3.72
N THR A 78 2.64 3.16 -3.31
CA THR A 78 2.43 2.78 -1.93
C THR A 78 3.61 1.93 -1.46
N GLU A 79 4.22 2.29 -0.34
CA GLU A 79 5.21 1.50 0.37
C GLU A 79 4.64 1.11 1.73
N THR A 80 4.64 -0.19 2.02
CA THR A 80 4.28 -0.74 3.33
C THR A 80 5.51 -1.40 3.92
N THR A 81 5.92 -1.00 5.11
CA THR A 81 7.04 -1.63 5.85
C THR A 81 6.53 -2.20 7.16
N ASP A 82 6.68 -3.51 7.32
CA ASP A 82 6.51 -4.21 8.60
C ASP A 82 7.88 -4.33 9.27
N TYR A 83 7.97 -4.03 10.56
CA TYR A 83 9.24 -4.07 11.30
C TYR A 83 9.41 -5.33 12.16
N GLN A 84 8.33 -6.08 12.40
CA GLN A 84 8.30 -7.27 13.25
C GLN A 84 7.49 -8.39 12.58
N PRO A 85 7.87 -9.67 12.78
CA PRO A 85 9.04 -10.16 13.51
C PRO A 85 10.38 -9.95 12.79
N SER A 86 10.34 -9.59 11.51
CA SER A 86 11.49 -9.20 10.69
C SER A 86 11.09 -8.05 9.78
N VAL A 87 12.04 -7.20 9.41
CA VAL A 87 11.74 -6.10 8.49
C VAL A 87 11.40 -6.66 7.11
N SER A 88 10.19 -6.37 6.62
CA SER A 88 9.78 -6.61 5.25
C SER A 88 9.19 -5.34 4.65
N THR A 89 9.27 -5.20 3.34
CA THR A 89 8.70 -4.05 2.63
C THR A 89 8.00 -4.50 1.37
N GLU A 90 6.77 -4.06 1.19
CA GLU A 90 6.02 -4.18 -0.05
C GLU A 90 5.91 -2.81 -0.72
N ILE A 91 6.08 -2.80 -2.03
CA ILE A 91 5.84 -1.64 -2.88
C ILE A 91 4.75 -1.98 -3.87
N ILE A 92 3.75 -1.10 -3.99
CA ILE A 92 2.69 -1.19 -4.99
C ILE A 92 2.72 0.10 -5.80
N ILE A 93 2.86 -0.03 -7.11
CA ILE A 93 2.82 1.09 -8.06
C ILE A 93 1.58 0.90 -8.91
N ALA A 94 0.65 1.85 -8.87
CA ALA A 94 -0.50 1.89 -9.76
C ALA A 94 -0.43 3.14 -10.65
N LEU A 95 -0.53 2.93 -11.96
CA LEU A 95 -0.38 3.94 -12.99
C LEU A 95 -1.64 3.99 -13.87
N ASP A 96 -2.27 5.16 -13.96
CA ASP A 96 -3.26 5.46 -15.00
C ASP A 96 -2.54 5.59 -16.35
N LYS A 97 -2.91 4.70 -17.29
CA LYS A 97 -2.39 4.68 -18.66
C LYS A 97 -3.22 5.57 -19.60
N GLY A 98 -4.30 6.18 -19.09
CA GLY A 98 -5.32 6.82 -19.89
C GLY A 98 -6.34 5.82 -20.41
N ASN A 99 -7.42 6.33 -21.02
CA ASN A 99 -8.51 5.53 -21.60
C ASN A 99 -9.25 4.58 -20.63
N GLY A 100 -9.02 4.71 -19.32
CA GLY A 100 -9.63 3.85 -18.30
C GLY A 100 -8.81 2.62 -17.94
N ASP A 101 -7.58 2.51 -18.46
CA ASP A 101 -6.67 1.40 -18.18
C ASP A 101 -5.69 1.78 -17.06
N ASN A 102 -5.45 0.84 -16.15
CA ASN A 102 -4.46 0.98 -15.08
C ASN A 102 -3.43 -0.14 -15.16
N GLU A 103 -2.18 0.19 -14.87
CA GLU A 103 -1.09 -0.76 -14.74
C GLU A 103 -0.69 -0.85 -13.27
N ILE A 104 -0.61 -2.07 -12.73
CA ILE A 104 -0.20 -2.32 -11.34
C ILE A 104 1.05 -3.19 -11.31
N ILE A 105 2.05 -2.75 -10.56
CA ILE A 105 3.29 -3.48 -10.27
C ILE A 105 3.37 -3.63 -8.75
N ARG A 106 3.58 -4.86 -8.26
CA ARG A 106 3.85 -5.12 -6.84
C ARG A 106 5.22 -5.75 -6.69
N LEU A 107 6.02 -5.19 -5.82
CA LEU A 107 7.35 -5.68 -5.45
C LEU A 107 7.36 -6.01 -3.97
N TYR A 108 8.09 -7.05 -3.58
CA TYR A 108 8.28 -7.40 -2.18
C TYR A 108 9.78 -7.54 -1.88
N ASN A 109 10.15 -7.15 -0.66
CA ASN A 109 11.48 -7.28 -0.11
C ASN A 109 11.39 -7.82 1.31
N GLY A 110 11.65 -9.12 1.48
CA GLY A 110 11.81 -9.76 2.79
C GLY A 110 13.24 -10.22 3.09
N THR A 111 14.18 -10.03 2.15
CA THR A 111 15.54 -10.60 2.19
C THR A 111 16.64 -9.58 1.88
N GLY A 112 16.29 -8.30 1.74
CA GLY A 112 17.20 -7.21 1.38
C GLY A 112 17.20 -6.87 -0.12
N ILE A 113 16.48 -7.62 -0.97
CA ILE A 113 16.35 -7.38 -2.41
C ILE A 113 14.87 -7.33 -2.77
N PHE A 114 14.48 -6.35 -3.60
CA PHE A 114 13.14 -6.29 -4.17
C PHE A 114 12.99 -7.26 -5.34
N TYR A 115 11.91 -8.03 -5.33
CA TYR A 115 11.50 -8.85 -6.46
C TYR A 115 10.02 -8.61 -6.78
N PRO A 116 9.63 -8.68 -8.07
CA PRO A 116 8.24 -8.53 -8.46
C PRO A 116 7.42 -9.74 -8.00
N ILE A 117 6.27 -9.48 -7.40
CA ILE A 117 5.27 -10.50 -7.02
C ILE A 117 4.00 -10.40 -7.86
N TYR A 118 3.79 -9.28 -8.55
CA TYR A 118 2.67 -9.08 -9.46
C TYR A 118 2.99 -7.99 -10.48
N HIS A 119 2.55 -8.19 -11.71
CA HIS A 119 2.47 -7.16 -12.74
C HIS A 119 1.24 -7.46 -13.59
N GLY A 120 0.33 -6.51 -13.71
CA GLY A 120 -0.90 -6.69 -14.46
C GLY A 120 -1.54 -5.38 -14.87
N PHE A 121 -2.55 -5.51 -15.73
CA PHE A 121 -3.34 -4.40 -16.25
C PHE A 121 -4.80 -4.59 -15.84
N PHE A 122 -5.45 -3.52 -15.40
CA PHE A 122 -6.88 -3.48 -15.12
C PHE A 122 -7.52 -2.57 -16.14
N THR A 123 -8.45 -3.10 -16.93
CA THR A 123 -9.25 -2.28 -17.85
C THR A 123 -10.62 -2.08 -17.22
N LYS A 124 -11.30 -1.00 -17.59
CA LYS A 124 -12.65 -0.69 -17.09
C LYS A 124 -13.68 -1.79 -17.40
N ASP A 125 -13.35 -2.68 -18.34
CA ASP A 125 -14.20 -3.75 -18.86
C ASP A 125 -13.76 -5.16 -18.44
N SER A 126 -12.70 -5.33 -17.64
CA SER A 126 -12.23 -6.66 -17.22
C SER A 126 -13.01 -7.19 -16.02
N THR A 127 -13.80 -8.25 -16.22
CA THR A 127 -14.44 -9.04 -15.16
C THR A 127 -13.55 -10.13 -14.57
N ASP A 128 -12.31 -10.32 -15.05
CA ASP A 128 -11.64 -11.60 -14.90
C ASP A 128 -10.40 -11.54 -14.00
N GLU A 129 -10.48 -12.31 -12.91
CA GLU A 129 -9.39 -12.76 -12.05
C GLU A 129 -8.34 -13.54 -12.87
N GLU A 130 -7.40 -12.87 -13.53
CA GLU A 130 -6.20 -13.57 -14.01
C GLU A 130 -5.29 -13.89 -12.81
N LYS A 131 -5.50 -15.08 -12.24
CA LYS A 131 -4.67 -15.66 -11.16
C LYS A 131 -3.29 -16.00 -11.70
N LEU A 132 -2.27 -15.40 -11.08
CA LEU A 132 -0.87 -15.66 -11.36
C LEU A 132 -0.52 -17.14 -11.11
N ASP A 133 0.18 -17.76 -12.06
CA ASP A 133 0.78 -19.09 -11.87
C ASP A 133 2.06 -18.97 -11.02
N MET A 134 1.93 -19.31 -9.74
CA MET A 134 2.99 -19.27 -8.74
C MET A 134 4.01 -20.41 -8.87
N SER A 135 3.83 -21.35 -9.80
CA SER A 135 4.70 -22.53 -9.94
C SER A 135 6.14 -22.14 -10.29
N MET A 136 6.34 -21.13 -11.14
CA MET A 136 7.67 -20.63 -11.51
C MET A 136 8.43 -19.97 -10.34
N PHE A 137 7.74 -19.35 -9.39
CA PHE A 137 8.37 -18.67 -8.25
C PHE A 137 8.86 -19.66 -7.18
N ILE A 138 8.12 -20.75 -6.97
CA ILE A 138 8.54 -21.84 -6.07
C ILE A 138 9.86 -22.45 -6.57
N ASP A 139 10.05 -22.55 -7.87
CA ASP A 139 11.29 -23.08 -8.44
C ASP A 139 12.47 -22.11 -8.26
N LEU A 140 12.27 -20.81 -8.37
CA LEU A 140 13.30 -19.80 -8.09
C LEU A 140 13.75 -19.81 -6.62
N VAL A 141 12.81 -19.89 -5.67
CA VAL A 141 13.12 -19.93 -4.23
C VAL A 141 13.82 -21.24 -3.83
N LYS A 142 13.57 -22.34 -4.53
CA LYS A 142 14.22 -23.63 -4.28
C LYS A 142 15.67 -23.70 -4.76
N HIS A 143 16.08 -22.85 -5.71
CA HIS A 143 17.43 -22.85 -6.27
C HIS A 143 18.41 -21.90 -5.54
N GLU A 144 17.94 -21.12 -4.55
CA GLU A 144 18.79 -20.27 -3.70
C GLU A 144 19.08 -20.88 -2.30
N LYS A 145 18.81 -22.18 -2.09
CA LYS A 145 19.21 -22.92 -0.88
C LYS A 145 20.39 -23.85 -1.13
#